data_AF-A0A2R6LMC2-F1
#
_entry.id   AF-A0A2R6LMC2-F1
#
_cell.length_a   1.000
_cell.length_b   1.000
_cell.length_c   1.000
_cell.angle_alpha   90.00
_cell.angle_beta   90.00
_cell.angle_gamma   90.00
#
_symmetry.space_group_name_H-M   'P 1'
#
loop_
_entity.id
_entity.type
_entity.pdbx_description
1 polymer ?
#
loop_
_entity_poly.entity_id
_entity_poly.type
_entity_poly.pdbx_seq_one_letter_code
_entity_poly.pdbx_strand_id
1 'polypeptide(L)'
;EADLVAASAAALPDEIVPDDDVLTLAALADRRGVSESAVEDRSFPDHRLVGRTLVRPAVLDAVADDLAPGLGVDEAESILDDRGIDDASAALAELGYRVEWEGLTGGALRRRDE
;
A
#
# COMPACT_ATOMS: atom_id res chain seq x y z
N GLU A 1 -9.88 -12.88 25.44
CA GLU A 1 -8.99 -12.06 24.58
C GLU A 1 -9.75 -11.03 23.75
N ALA A 2 -10.84 -11.38 23.05
CA ALA A 2 -11.61 -10.41 22.24
C ALA A 2 -12.08 -9.14 22.99
N ASP A 3 -12.47 -9.24 24.27
CA ASP A 3 -12.89 -8.07 25.07
C ASP A 3 -11.78 -7.03 25.29
N LEU A 4 -10.50 -7.43 25.30
CA LEU A 4 -9.37 -6.49 25.48
C LEU A 4 -9.00 -5.77 24.18
N VAL A 5 -9.23 -6.41 23.03
CA VAL A 5 -8.99 -5.84 21.69
C VAL A 5 -10.00 -4.72 21.40
N ALA A 6 -11.27 -4.93 21.79
CA ALA A 6 -12.34 -3.94 21.58
C ALA A 6 -12.16 -2.65 22.40
N ALA A 7 -11.70 -2.76 23.65
CA ALA A 7 -11.45 -1.59 24.50
C ALA A 7 -10.28 -0.73 23.97
N SER A 8 -9.25 -1.37 23.41
CA SER A 8 -8.09 -0.67 22.83
C SER A 8 -8.45 0.05 21.52
N ALA A 9 -9.32 -0.53 20.70
CA ALA A 9 -9.81 0.11 19.47
C ALA A 9 -10.60 1.41 19.73
N ALA A 10 -11.42 1.45 20.78
CA ALA A 10 -12.22 2.63 21.15
C ALA A 10 -11.38 3.80 21.67
N ALA A 11 -10.15 3.54 22.10
CA ALA A 11 -9.21 4.56 22.56
C ALA A 11 -8.32 5.12 21.43
N LEU A 12 -8.41 4.57 20.22
CA LEU A 12 -7.67 5.09 19.08
C LEU A 12 -8.21 6.46 18.66
N PRO A 13 -7.33 7.41 18.32
CA PRO A 13 -7.75 8.65 17.69
C PRO A 13 -8.40 8.37 16.33
N ASP A 14 -9.25 9.29 15.87
CA ASP A 14 -9.87 9.20 14.54
C ASP A 14 -8.84 9.37 13.41
N GLU A 15 -7.75 10.10 13.68
CA GLU A 15 -6.62 10.31 12.78
C GLU A 15 -5.35 9.68 13.34
N ILE A 16 -4.65 8.91 12.51
CA ILE A 16 -3.39 8.26 12.85
C ILE A 16 -2.33 8.70 11.83
N VAL A 17 -1.19 9.17 12.35
CA VAL A 17 -0.03 9.56 11.54
C VAL A 17 1.15 8.69 11.96
N PRO A 18 1.44 7.61 11.20
CA PRO A 18 2.67 6.84 11.38
C PRO A 18 3.91 7.66 11.03
N ASP A 19 5.02 7.40 11.73
CA ASP A 19 6.32 7.98 11.37
C ASP A 19 6.90 7.33 10.11
N ASP A 20 6.72 6.02 9.95
CA ASP A 20 7.22 5.22 8.84
C ASP A 20 6.63 5.66 7.49
N ASP A 21 7.47 5.72 6.47
CA ASP A 21 7.04 6.11 5.12
C ASP A 21 6.17 5.04 4.46
N VAL A 22 6.44 3.78 4.78
CA VAL A 22 5.70 2.59 4.32
C VAL A 22 5.45 1.66 5.51
N LEU A 23 4.18 1.33 5.75
CA LEU A 23 3.77 0.52 6.90
C LEU A 23 2.51 -0.29 6.59
N THR A 24 2.52 -1.58 6.89
CA THR A 24 1.32 -2.43 6.73
C THR A 24 0.31 -2.17 7.84
N LEU A 25 -0.99 -2.33 7.54
CA LEU A 25 -2.04 -2.27 8.57
C LEU A 25 -1.81 -3.30 9.67
N ALA A 26 -1.30 -4.49 9.33
CA ALA A 26 -0.89 -5.51 10.29
C ALA A 26 0.16 -5.00 11.29
N ALA A 27 1.23 -4.38 10.80
CA ALA A 27 2.29 -3.83 11.66
C ALA A 27 1.78 -2.66 12.52
N LEU A 28 0.93 -1.80 11.96
CA LEU A 28 0.31 -0.72 12.73
C LEU A 28 -0.60 -1.27 13.85
N ALA A 29 -1.43 -2.26 13.53
CA ALA A 29 -2.35 -2.90 14.45
C ALA A 29 -1.59 -3.57 15.61
N ASP A 30 -0.51 -4.31 15.30
CA ASP A 30 0.37 -4.94 16.30
C ASP A 30 1.00 -3.89 17.24
N ARG A 31 1.56 -2.80 16.68
CA ARG A 31 2.13 -1.68 17.47
C ARG A 31 1.11 -1.01 18.39
N ARG A 32 -0.16 -1.04 18.02
CA ARG A 32 -1.27 -0.45 18.79
C ARG A 32 -2.00 -1.47 19.66
N GLY A 33 -1.67 -2.76 19.58
CA GLY A 33 -2.32 -3.83 20.33
C GLY A 33 -3.80 -4.01 19.95
N VAL A 34 -4.14 -3.78 18.68
CA VAL A 34 -5.52 -3.85 18.14
C VAL A 34 -5.59 -4.77 16.92
N SER A 35 -6.78 -5.00 16.40
CA SER A 35 -6.98 -5.69 15.12
C SER A 35 -6.74 -4.76 13.92
N GLU A 36 -6.42 -5.32 12.75
CA GLU A 36 -6.28 -4.56 11.49
C GLU A 36 -7.54 -3.75 11.17
N SER A 37 -8.73 -4.34 11.34
CA SER A 37 -9.99 -3.63 11.09
C SER A 37 -10.18 -2.40 11.99
N ALA A 38 -9.63 -2.40 13.22
CA ALA A 38 -9.75 -1.26 14.12
C ALA A 38 -8.94 -0.04 13.67
N VAL A 39 -7.87 -0.26 12.89
CA VAL A 39 -7.06 0.81 12.28
C VAL A 39 -7.51 1.10 10.85
N GLU A 40 -8.06 0.12 10.13
CA GLU A 40 -8.58 0.28 8.76
C GLU A 40 -9.69 1.35 8.68
N ASP A 41 -10.54 1.45 9.71
CA ASP A 41 -11.61 2.46 9.80
C ASP A 41 -11.11 3.87 10.14
N ARG A 42 -9.79 4.08 10.30
CA ARG A 42 -9.19 5.35 10.73
C ARG A 42 -8.70 6.18 9.55
N SER A 43 -8.57 7.49 9.78
CA SER A 43 -8.04 8.42 8.79
C SER A 43 -6.52 8.51 8.88
N PHE A 44 -5.85 8.55 7.73
CA PHE A 44 -4.40 8.66 7.60
C PHE A 44 -4.06 9.87 6.72
N PRO A 45 -3.98 11.09 7.27
CA PRO A 45 -3.85 12.31 6.45
C PRO A 45 -2.52 12.38 5.68
N ASP A 46 -1.47 11.77 6.20
CA ASP A 46 -0.12 11.78 5.62
C ASP A 46 0.17 10.59 4.69
N HIS A 47 -0.75 9.62 4.61
CA HIS A 47 -0.55 8.37 3.87
C HIS A 47 -1.73 8.10 2.94
N ARG A 48 -1.46 7.31 1.91
CA ARG A 48 -2.46 6.65 1.09
C ARG A 48 -2.52 5.18 1.48
N LEU A 49 -3.72 4.64 1.59
CA LEU A 49 -3.91 3.20 1.75
C LEU A 49 -3.91 2.54 0.37
N VAL A 50 -2.88 1.77 0.10
CA VAL A 50 -2.67 1.01 -1.14
C VAL A 50 -2.76 -0.47 -0.79
N GLY A 51 -3.87 -1.11 -1.13
CA GLY A 51 -4.16 -2.47 -0.68
C GLY A 51 -4.28 -2.50 0.85
N ARG A 52 -3.29 -3.08 1.54
CA ARG A 52 -3.18 -3.11 3.01
C ARG A 52 -1.95 -2.40 3.56
N THR A 53 -1.35 -1.54 2.75
CA THR A 53 -0.12 -0.81 3.08
C THR A 53 -0.37 0.69 3.04
N LEU A 54 -0.03 1.37 4.13
CA LEU A 54 0.02 2.82 4.22
C LEU A 54 1.32 3.30 3.59
N VAL A 55 1.22 4.19 2.60
CA VAL A 55 2.37 4.70 1.85
C VAL A 55 2.30 6.23 1.82
N ARG A 56 3.38 6.92 2.17
CA ARG A 56 3.45 8.37 2.01
C ARG A 56 3.39 8.75 0.52
N PRO A 57 2.69 9.83 0.14
CA PRO A 57 2.63 10.31 -1.25
C PRO A 57 4.02 10.46 -1.90
N ALA A 58 5.01 10.97 -1.16
CA ALA A 58 6.37 11.13 -1.67
C ALA A 58 7.04 9.81 -2.10
N VAL A 59 6.70 8.68 -1.46
CA VAL A 59 7.20 7.36 -1.87
C VAL A 59 6.51 6.91 -3.16
N LEU A 60 5.19 7.14 -3.27
CA LEU A 60 4.45 6.84 -4.50
C LEU A 60 4.95 7.68 -5.68
N ASP A 61 5.24 8.96 -5.47
CA ASP A 61 5.83 9.84 -6.50
C ASP A 61 7.21 9.32 -6.94
N ALA A 62 8.06 8.95 -5.98
CA ALA A 62 9.38 8.39 -6.29
C ALA A 62 9.28 7.07 -7.07
N VAL A 63 8.35 6.18 -6.70
CA VAL A 63 8.08 4.96 -7.48
C VAL A 63 7.56 5.30 -8.88
N ALA A 64 6.67 6.28 -9.00
CA ALA A 64 6.11 6.67 -10.28
C ALA A 64 7.17 7.18 -11.27
N ASP A 65 8.21 7.86 -10.79
CA ASP A 65 9.38 8.28 -11.57
C ASP A 65 10.24 7.09 -12.05
N ASP A 66 10.28 5.99 -11.28
CA ASP A 66 10.99 4.76 -11.64
C ASP A 66 10.18 3.84 -12.59
N LEU A 67 8.86 4.04 -12.68
CA LEU A 67 7.96 3.23 -13.52
C LEU A 67 7.68 3.86 -14.88
N ALA A 68 7.66 3.03 -15.92
CA ALA A 68 7.30 3.45 -17.28
C ALA A 68 6.41 2.44 -18.00
N PRO A 69 5.56 2.88 -18.96
CA PRO A 69 4.87 1.96 -19.86
C PRO A 69 5.86 1.08 -20.62
N GLY A 70 5.56 -0.21 -20.75
CA GLY A 70 6.43 -1.22 -21.36
C GLY A 70 7.42 -1.87 -20.39
N LEU A 71 7.53 -1.37 -19.14
CA LEU A 71 8.31 -2.03 -18.09
C LEU A 71 7.70 -3.41 -17.76
N GLY A 72 8.54 -4.42 -17.56
CA GLY A 72 8.09 -5.76 -17.17
C GLY A 72 7.44 -5.75 -15.79
N VAL A 73 6.40 -6.57 -15.60
CA VAL A 73 5.69 -6.70 -14.32
C VAL A 73 6.63 -7.14 -13.20
N ASP A 74 7.51 -8.11 -13.44
CA ASP A 74 8.48 -8.58 -12.44
C ASP A 74 9.47 -7.47 -12.01
N GLU A 75 9.85 -6.60 -12.93
CA GLU A 75 10.73 -5.45 -12.65
C GLU A 75 9.98 -4.37 -11.86
N ALA A 76 8.72 -4.11 -12.21
CA ALA A 76 7.86 -3.21 -11.47
C ALA A 76 7.60 -3.72 -10.03
N GLU A 77 7.34 -5.02 -9.87
CA GLU A 77 7.19 -5.68 -8.57
C GLU A 77 8.46 -5.54 -7.74
N SER A 78 9.63 -5.71 -8.35
CA SER A 78 10.92 -5.52 -7.67
C SER A 78 11.12 -4.08 -7.17
N ILE A 79 10.78 -3.07 -7.98
CA ILE A 79 10.85 -1.66 -7.59
C ILE A 79 9.93 -1.37 -6.39
N LEU A 80 8.74 -1.97 -6.36
CA LEU A 80 7.76 -1.81 -5.29
C LEU A 80 8.21 -2.52 -4.00
N ASP A 81 8.74 -3.73 -4.11
CA ASP A 81 9.28 -4.51 -2.99
C ASP A 81 10.48 -3.81 -2.33
N ASP A 82 11.38 -3.21 -3.12
CA ASP A 82 12.51 -2.40 -2.61
C ASP A 82 12.04 -1.20 -1.76
N ARG A 83 10.80 -0.75 -1.94
CA ARG A 83 10.17 0.32 -1.16
C ARG A 83 9.26 -0.22 -0.03
N GLY A 84 9.15 -1.54 0.13
CA GLY A 84 8.30 -2.20 1.13
C GLY A 84 6.81 -2.25 0.76
N ILE A 85 6.48 -2.15 -0.53
CA ILE A 85 5.11 -2.18 -1.02
C ILE A 85 4.80 -3.59 -1.55
N ASP A 86 4.22 -4.45 -0.71
CA ASP A 86 3.89 -5.83 -1.07
C ASP A 86 2.78 -5.97 -2.12
N ASP A 87 1.75 -5.12 -2.08
CA ASP A 87 0.60 -5.23 -2.98
C ASP A 87 0.86 -4.45 -4.28
N ALA A 88 1.64 -5.07 -5.17
CA ALA A 88 2.04 -4.44 -6.42
C ALA A 88 0.84 -4.11 -7.32
N SER A 89 -0.18 -4.97 -7.33
CA SER A 89 -1.40 -4.74 -8.12
C SER A 89 -2.15 -3.49 -7.65
N ALA A 90 -2.32 -3.32 -6.33
CA ALA A 90 -2.94 -2.12 -5.77
C ALA A 90 -2.11 -0.85 -6.05
N ALA A 91 -0.79 -0.95 -5.89
CA ALA A 91 0.11 0.19 -6.12
C ALA A 91 0.11 0.65 -7.58
N LEU A 92 0.23 -0.29 -8.53
CA LEU A 92 0.16 0.02 -9.95
C LEU A 92 -1.20 0.62 -10.33
N ALA A 93 -2.29 0.09 -9.77
CA ALA A 93 -3.63 0.63 -10.01
C ALA A 93 -3.78 2.09 -9.54
N GLU A 94 -3.22 2.43 -8.38
CA GLU A 94 -3.23 3.80 -7.82
C GLU A 94 -2.34 4.75 -8.63
N LEU A 95 -1.22 4.26 -9.13
CA LEU A 95 -0.32 5.03 -10.01
C LEU A 95 -0.83 5.15 -11.46
N GLY A 96 -2.03 4.64 -11.76
CA GLY A 96 -2.65 4.74 -13.08
C GLY A 96 -2.06 3.76 -14.10
N TYR A 97 -1.52 2.63 -13.65
CA TYR A 97 -1.03 1.55 -14.48
C TYR A 97 -1.96 0.31 -14.44
N ARG A 98 -1.87 -0.50 -15.49
CA ARG A 98 -2.42 -1.86 -15.58
C ARG A 98 -1.37 -2.77 -16.21
N VAL A 99 -1.48 -4.07 -15.97
CA VAL A 99 -0.63 -5.06 -16.62
C VAL A 99 -1.31 -5.56 -17.89
N GLU A 100 -0.60 -5.49 -19.01
CA GLU A 100 -0.97 -6.13 -20.27
C GLU A 100 -0.18 -7.44 -20.40
N TRP A 101 -0.90 -8.55 -20.57
CA TRP A 101 -0.29 -9.88 -20.61
C TRP A 101 -0.13 -10.38 -22.05
N GLU A 102 1.11 -10.65 -22.47
CA GLU A 102 1.41 -11.36 -23.72
C GLU A 102 1.55 -12.87 -23.47
N GLY A 103 0.43 -13.56 -23.24
CA GLY A 103 0.41 -14.99 -22.96
C GLY A 103 0.47 -15.32 -21.46
N LEU A 104 1.24 -16.34 -21.07
CA LEU A 104 1.30 -16.87 -19.69
C LEU A 104 2.47 -16.31 -18.86
N THR A 105 3.34 -15.49 -19.44
CA THR A 105 4.54 -14.91 -18.80
C THR A 105 4.90 -13.61 -19.52
N GLY A 106 5.46 -12.63 -18.80
CA GLY A 106 5.98 -11.40 -19.40
C GLY A 106 4.92 -10.30 -19.55
N GLY A 107 4.13 -10.06 -18.51
CA GLY A 107 3.25 -8.90 -18.48
C GLY A 107 4.05 -7.60 -18.50
N ALA A 108 3.54 -6.58 -19.18
CA ALA A 108 4.16 -5.26 -19.23
C ALA A 108 3.19 -4.17 -18.75
N LEU A 109 3.73 -3.11 -18.16
CA LEU A 109 2.94 -1.98 -17.70
C LEU A 109 2.34 -1.20 -18.87
N ARG A 110 1.06 -0.83 -18.74
CA ARG A 110 0.34 0.11 -19.61
C ARG A 110 -0.33 1.16 -18.76
N ARG A 111 -0.49 2.38 -19.28
CA ARG A 111 -1.35 3.37 -18.62
C ARG A 111 -2.80 2.89 -18.62
N ARG A 112 -3.54 3.24 -17.57
CA ARG A 112 -4.99 2.95 -17.47
C ARG A 112 -5.82 3.85 -18.38
N ASP A 113 -5.35 5.05 -18.67
CA ASP A 113 -6.01 6.02 -19.56
C ASP A 113 -5.82 5.73 -21.06
N GLU A 114 -5.09 4.65 -21.41
CA GLU A 114 -4.88 4.16 -22.80
C GLU A 114 -5.77 2.97 -23.17
#